data_AF-A0AAW8M6N7-F1
#
_entry.id   AF-A0AAW8M6N7-F1
#
_cell.length_a   1.000
_cell.length_b   1.000
_cell.length_c   1.000
_cell.angle_alpha   90.00
_cell.angle_beta   90.00
_cell.angle_gamma   90.00
#
_symmetry.space_group_name_H-M   'P 1'
#
loop_
_entity.id
_entity.type
_entity.pdbx_description
1 polymer ?
#
loop_
_entity_poly.entity_id
_entity_poly.type
_entity_poly.pdbx_seq_one_letter_code
_entity_poly.pdbx_strand_id
1 'polypeptide(L)'
;MTAPKNDKNTRTTGRPTLNEVARLAGVSPITASRALRGVSTVAADLVEKVRQAAVELNYVVNPAARALASAQSHSVVVLVPSLSNLLFIDTLEAIHRVLRPKGFEVVIGNYHYSRDEEEDLLRNYMAYQPRGLLLTGFDRTESARRMIEASNIPCVYMMELDPGAGLNCVGFSQLKAGETAAEHLISRGRKRLAYIGAQLDQRTLLRGEGFRRALQKAGLYDPDLEMLTPRPSSVGLGGELFLQLLASHPDVDAIFFGNDDLAHGALLEALRCGIKIPEQVSILGFNDLPASAHMVPRLSSINTPREAIGRRAAEQMLTLMAGNRIAQPVVDLGFELKVREST
;
A
#
# COMPACT_ATOMS: atom_id res chain seq x y z
N MET A 1 45.49 -50.39 -16.59
CA MET A 1 44.06 -50.04 -16.67
C MET A 1 43.50 -50.28 -15.27
N THR A 2 43.22 -49.27 -14.46
CA THR A 2 42.00 -48.45 -14.53
C THR A 2 42.25 -47.08 -13.90
N ALA A 3 41.90 -46.02 -14.63
CA ALA A 3 41.95 -44.63 -14.16
C ALA A 3 40.78 -44.34 -13.19
N PRO A 4 40.92 -43.41 -12.24
CA PRO A 4 39.85 -43.06 -11.32
C PRO A 4 38.76 -42.23 -12.02
N LYS A 5 37.50 -42.52 -11.66
CA LYS A 5 36.30 -41.82 -12.13
C LYS A 5 36.31 -40.37 -11.64
N ASN A 6 36.14 -39.46 -12.60
CA ASN A 6 36.09 -38.02 -12.40
C ASN A 6 34.64 -37.60 -12.14
N ASP A 7 34.25 -37.45 -10.87
CA ASP A 7 32.94 -36.87 -10.49
C ASP A 7 33.00 -35.34 -10.65
N LYS A 8 32.86 -34.88 -11.89
CA LYS A 8 32.60 -33.47 -12.20
C LYS A 8 31.11 -33.19 -12.03
N ASN A 9 30.70 -32.87 -10.81
CA ASN A 9 29.39 -32.27 -10.57
C ASN A 9 29.47 -30.75 -10.81
N THR A 10 28.65 -30.27 -11.73
CA THR A 10 28.59 -28.92 -12.26
C THR A 10 28.29 -27.87 -11.17
N ARG A 11 29.28 -27.04 -10.82
CA ARG A 11 29.15 -25.90 -9.89
C ARG A 11 28.75 -24.64 -10.68
N THR A 12 27.53 -24.14 -10.53
CA THR A 12 27.08 -22.90 -11.19
C THR A 12 27.14 -21.64 -10.32
N THR A 13 27.34 -21.72 -8.99
CA THR A 13 27.38 -20.49 -8.15
C THR A 13 28.46 -20.46 -7.06
N GLY A 14 29.24 -21.54 -6.86
CA GLY A 14 30.27 -21.60 -5.80
C GLY A 14 29.72 -21.53 -4.36
N ARG A 15 28.40 -21.42 -4.17
CA ARG A 15 27.77 -21.32 -2.85
C ARG A 15 27.85 -22.66 -2.10
N PRO A 16 28.10 -22.63 -0.78
CA PRO A 16 28.05 -23.81 0.06
C PRO A 16 26.66 -24.47 0.00
N THR A 17 26.65 -25.79 0.11
CA THR A 17 25.45 -26.63 0.02
C THR A 17 25.10 -27.23 1.38
N LEU A 18 23.84 -27.67 1.55
CA LEU A 18 23.41 -28.38 2.76
C LEU A 18 24.24 -29.64 3.01
N ASN A 19 24.72 -30.29 1.94
CA ASN A 19 25.59 -31.46 2.03
C ASN A 19 26.97 -31.12 2.60
N GLU A 20 27.53 -29.96 2.25
CA GLU A 20 28.80 -29.49 2.82
C GLU A 20 28.64 -29.13 4.30
N VAL A 21 27.51 -28.53 4.69
CA VAL A 21 27.17 -28.29 6.10
C VAL A 21 27.03 -29.59 6.88
N ALA A 22 26.29 -30.56 6.33
CA ALA A 22 26.09 -31.86 6.97
C ALA A 22 27.42 -32.60 7.16
N ARG A 23 28.30 -32.56 6.15
CA ARG A 23 29.64 -33.14 6.21
C ARG A 23 30.50 -32.47 7.28
N LEU A 24 30.51 -31.13 7.34
CA LEU A 24 31.30 -30.39 8.34
C LEU A 24 30.78 -30.63 9.77
N ALA A 25 29.46 -30.72 9.94
CA ALA A 25 28.83 -31.02 11.23
C ALA A 25 28.86 -32.51 11.62
N GLY A 26 29.32 -33.41 10.73
CA GLY A 26 29.39 -34.85 10.99
C GLY A 26 28.03 -35.55 11.08
N VAL A 27 27.01 -35.04 10.36
CA VAL A 27 25.64 -35.56 10.39
C VAL A 27 25.13 -35.90 8.99
N SER A 28 24.00 -36.61 8.89
CA SER A 28 23.33 -36.81 7.60
C SER A 28 22.68 -35.52 7.08
N PRO A 29 22.53 -35.33 5.76
CA PRO A 29 21.83 -34.16 5.18
C PRO A 29 20.41 -33.95 5.73
N ILE A 30 19.69 -35.04 6.03
CA ILE A 30 18.36 -35.00 6.66
C ILE A 30 18.45 -34.43 8.09
N THR A 31 19.45 -34.83 8.86
CA THR A 31 19.66 -34.33 10.24
C THR A 31 20.05 -32.86 10.22
N ALA A 32 20.95 -32.46 9.32
CA ALA A 32 21.30 -31.05 9.12
C ALA A 32 20.08 -30.20 8.72
N SER A 33 19.23 -30.69 7.81
CA SER A 33 17.99 -30.03 7.43
C SER A 33 17.05 -29.82 8.62
N ARG A 34 16.82 -30.86 9.43
CA ARG A 34 15.93 -30.82 10.60
C ARG A 34 16.49 -29.92 11.70
N ALA A 35 17.80 -29.95 11.92
CA ALA A 35 18.50 -29.08 12.88
C ALA A 35 18.34 -27.60 12.52
N LEU A 36 18.59 -27.23 11.27
CA LEU A 36 18.41 -25.85 10.78
C LEU A 36 16.94 -25.39 10.79
N ARG A 37 15.99 -26.33 10.69
CA ARG A 37 14.54 -26.08 10.83
C ARG A 37 14.06 -25.96 12.28
N GLY A 38 14.89 -26.28 13.27
CA GLY A 38 14.50 -26.26 14.69
C GLY A 38 13.49 -27.33 15.07
N VAL A 39 13.52 -28.50 14.41
CA VAL A 39 12.63 -29.63 14.76
C VAL A 39 13.05 -30.22 16.11
N SER A 40 12.11 -30.35 17.05
CA SER A 40 12.34 -30.79 18.44
C SER A 40 12.88 -32.22 18.61
N THR A 41 12.92 -33.01 17.54
CA THR A 41 13.45 -34.39 17.54
C THR A 41 14.96 -34.47 17.35
N VAL A 42 15.64 -33.34 17.11
CA VAL A 42 17.11 -33.28 17.03
C VAL A 42 17.67 -32.81 18.37
N ALA A 43 18.63 -33.55 18.92
CA ALA A 43 19.25 -33.21 20.19
C ALA A 43 19.96 -31.83 20.10
N ALA A 44 19.93 -31.08 21.19
CA ALA A 44 20.35 -29.68 21.22
C ALA A 44 21.84 -29.49 20.85
N ASP A 45 22.68 -30.45 21.21
CA ASP A 45 24.11 -30.50 20.88
C ASP A 45 24.34 -30.64 19.36
N LEU A 46 23.54 -31.47 18.69
CA LEU A 46 23.56 -31.63 17.23
C LEU A 46 23.04 -30.39 16.50
N VAL A 47 22.01 -29.73 17.04
CA VAL A 47 21.51 -28.46 16.50
C VAL A 47 22.61 -27.39 16.51
N GLU A 48 23.32 -27.29 17.63
CA GLU A 48 24.39 -26.30 17.79
C GLU A 48 25.57 -26.57 16.84
N LYS A 49 26.02 -27.84 16.73
CA LYS A 49 27.07 -28.23 15.76
C LYS A 49 26.69 -27.89 14.32
N VAL A 50 25.46 -28.16 13.92
CA VAL A 50 24.97 -27.86 12.56
C VAL A 50 24.91 -26.34 12.33
N ARG A 51 24.49 -25.55 13.32
CA ARG A 51 24.49 -24.08 13.21
C ARG A 51 25.88 -23.51 13.06
N GLN A 52 26.85 -24.00 13.86
CA GLN A 52 28.24 -23.57 13.76
C GLN A 52 28.84 -23.88 12.39
N ALA A 53 28.63 -25.10 11.88
CA ALA A 53 29.06 -25.48 10.54
C ALA A 53 28.41 -24.63 9.43
N ALA A 54 27.13 -24.26 9.58
CA ALA A 54 26.46 -23.39 8.63
C ALA A 54 27.04 -21.96 8.64
N VAL A 55 27.34 -21.41 9.82
CA VAL A 55 27.98 -20.10 9.97
C VAL A 55 29.40 -20.11 9.38
N GLU A 56 30.21 -21.12 9.71
CA GLU A 56 31.58 -21.25 9.22
C GLU A 56 31.64 -21.30 7.69
N LEU A 57 30.70 -22.01 7.07
CA LEU A 57 30.61 -22.09 5.61
C LEU A 57 29.98 -20.86 4.97
N ASN A 58 29.43 -19.89 5.72
CA ASN A 58 28.51 -18.87 5.20
C ASN A 58 27.33 -19.47 4.44
N TYR A 59 26.86 -20.64 4.88
CA TYR A 59 25.70 -21.30 4.30
C TYR A 59 24.42 -20.57 4.69
N VAL A 60 23.73 -20.02 3.69
CA VAL A 60 22.37 -19.52 3.83
C VAL A 60 21.42 -20.58 3.29
N VAL A 61 20.42 -20.95 4.09
CA VAL A 61 19.37 -21.87 3.67
C VAL A 61 18.71 -21.31 2.41
N ASN A 62 18.77 -22.06 1.31
CA ASN A 62 18.12 -21.66 0.07
C ASN A 62 16.59 -21.62 0.27
N PRO A 63 15.94 -20.44 0.18
CA PRO A 63 14.50 -20.33 0.38
C PRO A 63 13.70 -21.17 -0.63
N ALA A 64 14.19 -21.32 -1.87
CA ALA A 64 13.55 -22.16 -2.88
C ALA A 64 13.66 -23.66 -2.52
N ALA A 65 14.78 -24.11 -1.97
CA ALA A 65 14.91 -25.49 -1.47
C ALA A 65 14.06 -25.72 -0.21
N ARG A 66 13.89 -24.69 0.63
CA ARG A 66 12.99 -24.71 1.79
C ARG A 66 11.52 -24.75 1.37
N ALA A 67 11.12 -23.94 0.38
CA ALA A 67 9.78 -23.95 -0.18
C ALA A 67 9.47 -25.30 -0.84
N LEU A 68 10.43 -25.88 -1.57
CA LEU A 68 10.30 -27.21 -2.16
C LEU A 68 10.21 -28.34 -1.11
N ALA A 69 10.98 -28.23 -0.01
CA ALA A 69 10.99 -29.21 1.07
C ALA A 69 9.85 -29.05 2.10
N SER A 70 9.17 -27.90 2.14
CA SER A 70 8.02 -27.64 3.01
C SER A 70 6.70 -27.51 2.24
N ALA A 71 6.74 -27.48 0.91
CA ALA A 71 5.63 -27.19 0.00
C ALA A 71 4.86 -25.88 0.31
N GLN A 72 5.43 -24.96 1.10
CA GLN A 72 4.74 -23.74 1.54
C GLN A 72 5.65 -22.51 1.46
N SER A 73 5.22 -21.53 0.66
CA SER A 73 5.80 -20.18 0.72
C SER A 73 5.49 -19.52 2.06
N HIS A 74 6.41 -18.68 2.52
CA HIS A 74 6.26 -17.85 3.71
C HIS A 74 6.13 -16.36 3.35
N SER A 75 5.86 -16.04 2.09
CA SER A 75 5.67 -14.67 1.64
C SER A 75 4.20 -14.25 1.61
N VAL A 76 3.95 -12.99 1.93
CA VAL A 76 2.69 -12.28 1.63
C VAL A 76 3.06 -11.15 0.68
N VAL A 77 2.38 -11.07 -0.46
CA VAL A 77 2.61 -10.03 -1.45
C VAL A 77 1.73 -8.84 -1.13
N VAL A 78 2.29 -7.63 -1.18
CA VAL A 78 1.59 -6.38 -0.98
C VAL A 78 1.77 -5.52 -2.22
N LEU A 79 0.69 -5.24 -2.95
CA LEU A 79 0.71 -4.38 -4.12
C LEU A 79 0.19 -2.98 -3.77
N VAL A 80 1.03 -1.97 -4.00
CA VAL A 80 0.74 -0.56 -3.77
C VAL A 80 0.97 0.27 -5.03
N PRO A 81 0.19 1.32 -5.29
CA PRO A 81 0.27 2.06 -6.54
C PRO A 81 1.46 3.01 -6.60
N SER A 82 2.03 3.39 -5.45
CA SER A 82 3.18 4.29 -5.41
C SER A 82 3.95 4.16 -4.10
N LEU A 83 5.26 4.36 -4.20
CA LEU A 83 6.18 4.57 -3.09
C LEU A 83 6.83 5.97 -3.15
N SER A 84 6.38 6.85 -4.05
CA SER A 84 6.95 8.19 -4.23
C SER A 84 6.51 9.17 -3.14
N ASN A 85 5.38 8.92 -2.47
CA ASN A 85 4.90 9.70 -1.34
C ASN A 85 4.62 8.82 -0.13
N LEU A 86 4.35 9.47 1.01
CA LEU A 86 4.20 8.79 2.30
C LEU A 86 2.84 8.10 2.51
N LEU A 87 1.95 8.11 1.49
CA LEU A 87 0.59 7.58 1.62
C LEU A 87 0.55 6.09 1.97
N PHE A 88 1.47 5.28 1.47
CA PHE A 88 1.44 3.83 1.70
C PHE A 88 2.42 3.36 2.78
N ILE A 89 3.33 4.22 3.22
CA ILE A 89 4.39 3.84 4.16
C ILE A 89 3.83 3.39 5.51
N ASP A 90 2.89 4.14 6.08
CA ASP A 90 2.23 3.75 7.35
C ASP A 90 1.50 2.40 7.25
N THR A 91 0.91 2.14 6.08
CA THR A 91 0.19 0.89 5.80
C THR A 91 1.16 -0.28 5.74
N LEU A 92 2.24 -0.13 4.99
CA LEU A 92 3.29 -1.15 4.84
C LEU A 92 3.97 -1.46 6.18
N GLU A 93 4.31 -0.44 6.95
CA GLU A 93 4.93 -0.60 8.25
C GLU A 93 3.98 -1.31 9.25
N ALA A 94 2.69 -1.00 9.22
CA ALA A 94 1.69 -1.70 10.01
C ALA A 94 1.55 -3.18 9.59
N ILE A 95 1.53 -3.47 8.29
CA ILE A 95 1.52 -4.84 7.76
C ILE A 95 2.76 -5.61 8.23
N HIS A 96 3.94 -5.01 8.09
CA HIS A 96 5.20 -5.60 8.55
C HIS A 96 5.19 -5.93 10.04
N ARG A 97 4.72 -5.00 10.89
CA ARG A 97 4.61 -5.20 12.34
C ARG A 97 3.71 -6.37 12.72
N VAL A 98 2.66 -6.65 11.94
CA VAL A 98 1.74 -7.77 12.19
C VAL A 98 2.29 -9.10 11.65
N LEU A 99 2.81 -9.11 10.42
CA LEU A 99 3.19 -10.35 9.72
C LEU A 99 4.56 -10.88 10.13
N ARG A 100 5.55 -10.01 10.34
CA ARG A 100 6.94 -10.42 10.61
C ARG A 100 7.10 -11.24 11.89
N PRO A 101 6.47 -10.90 13.03
CA PRO A 101 6.55 -11.73 14.24
C PRO A 101 5.94 -13.13 14.07
N LYS A 102 5.12 -13.34 13.04
CA LYS A 102 4.53 -14.64 12.67
C LYS A 102 5.38 -15.41 11.66
N GLY A 103 6.56 -14.90 11.29
CA GLY A 103 7.49 -15.54 10.38
C GLY A 103 7.13 -15.40 8.90
N PHE A 104 6.28 -14.45 8.55
CA PHE A 104 5.95 -14.12 7.16
C PHE A 104 6.82 -12.98 6.65
N GLU A 105 7.37 -13.17 5.47
CA GLU A 105 8.08 -12.14 4.72
C GLU A 105 7.09 -11.33 3.88
N VAL A 106 7.26 -10.01 3.86
CA VAL A 106 6.42 -9.10 3.07
C VAL A 106 7.16 -8.77 1.77
N VAL A 107 6.53 -9.07 0.64
CA VAL A 107 7.06 -8.77 -0.70
C VAL A 107 6.26 -7.62 -1.28
N ILE A 108 6.89 -6.48 -1.48
CA ILE A 108 6.24 -5.26 -1.95
C ILE A 108 6.38 -5.15 -3.47
N GLY A 109 5.25 -5.00 -4.17
CA GLY A 109 5.21 -4.62 -5.57
C GLY A 109 4.64 -3.22 -5.73
N ASN A 110 5.36 -2.35 -6.44
CA ASN A 110 4.91 -1.01 -6.80
C ASN A 110 4.46 -1.01 -8.26
N TYR A 111 3.18 -0.73 -8.52
CA TYR A 111 2.60 -0.82 -9.86
C TYR A 111 2.34 0.54 -10.54
N HIS A 112 2.79 1.65 -9.95
CA HIS A 112 2.76 2.98 -10.56
C HIS A 112 1.38 3.43 -11.11
N TYR A 113 0.29 3.00 -10.46
CA TYR A 113 -1.10 3.19 -10.94
C TYR A 113 -1.40 2.57 -12.33
N SER A 114 -0.50 1.75 -12.88
CA SER A 114 -0.67 1.02 -14.12
C SER A 114 -1.33 -0.33 -13.86
N ARG A 115 -2.50 -0.56 -14.46
CA ARG A 115 -3.21 -1.85 -14.36
C ARG A 115 -2.45 -2.98 -15.03
N ASP A 116 -1.73 -2.68 -16.11
CA ASP A 116 -0.94 -3.66 -16.83
C ASP A 116 0.30 -4.06 -16.02
N GLU A 117 0.92 -3.10 -15.33
CA GLU A 117 2.04 -3.38 -14.43
C GLU A 117 1.60 -4.16 -13.18
N GLU A 118 0.42 -3.86 -12.63
CA GLU A 118 -0.18 -4.67 -11.55
C GLU A 118 -0.39 -6.12 -12.01
N GLU A 119 -0.91 -6.34 -13.22
CA GLU A 119 -1.09 -7.67 -13.80
C GLU A 119 0.24 -8.42 -13.94
N ASP A 120 1.27 -7.77 -14.47
CA ASP A 120 2.60 -8.38 -14.63
C ASP A 120 3.23 -8.74 -13.28
N LEU A 121 3.09 -7.87 -12.28
CA LEU A 121 3.55 -8.15 -10.92
C LEU A 121 2.80 -9.34 -10.31
N LEU A 122 1.48 -9.41 -10.45
CA LEU A 122 0.68 -10.56 -10.00
C LEU A 122 1.16 -11.84 -10.67
N ARG A 123 1.36 -11.83 -12.01
CA ARG A 123 1.86 -12.98 -12.77
C ARG A 123 3.20 -13.47 -12.24
N ASN A 124 4.13 -12.55 -12.00
CA ASN A 124 5.47 -12.85 -11.53
C ASN A 124 5.46 -13.38 -10.10
N TYR A 125 4.72 -12.76 -9.19
CA TYR A 125 4.72 -13.18 -7.79
C TYR A 125 3.94 -14.46 -7.55
N MET A 126 2.83 -14.69 -8.26
CA MET A 126 2.05 -15.92 -8.13
C MET A 126 2.82 -17.17 -8.55
N ALA A 127 3.81 -17.03 -9.44
CA ALA A 127 4.70 -18.14 -9.82
C ALA A 127 5.47 -18.73 -8.61
N TYR A 128 5.62 -17.95 -7.53
CA TYR A 128 6.26 -18.37 -6.28
C TYR A 128 5.27 -18.80 -5.19
N GLN A 129 3.98 -18.94 -5.55
CA GLN A 129 2.89 -19.41 -4.67
C GLN A 129 2.86 -18.70 -3.30
N PRO A 130 2.72 -17.36 -3.27
CA PRO A 130 2.66 -16.62 -2.01
C PRO A 130 1.47 -17.09 -1.18
N ARG A 131 1.59 -16.94 0.14
CA ARG A 131 0.56 -17.40 1.08
C ARG A 131 -0.63 -16.45 1.17
N GLY A 132 -0.48 -15.22 0.68
CA GLY A 132 -1.53 -14.22 0.68
C GLY A 132 -1.21 -13.02 -0.19
N LEU A 133 -2.26 -12.31 -0.59
CA LEU A 133 -2.22 -11.08 -1.38
C LEU A 133 -2.91 -9.94 -0.62
N LEU A 134 -2.20 -8.84 -0.42
CA LEU A 134 -2.73 -7.58 0.08
C LEU A 134 -2.73 -6.58 -1.08
N LEU A 135 -3.90 -6.24 -1.59
CA LEU A 135 -4.04 -5.46 -2.83
C LEU A 135 -4.69 -4.11 -2.55
N THR A 136 -4.24 -3.06 -3.23
CA THR A 136 -4.80 -1.71 -3.04
C THR A 136 -5.94 -1.46 -4.05
N GLY A 137 -7.13 -1.13 -3.57
CA GLY A 137 -8.29 -0.79 -4.41
C GLY A 137 -8.89 -1.97 -5.19
N PHE A 138 -9.76 -1.67 -6.16
CA PHE A 138 -10.46 -2.68 -6.99
C PHE A 138 -10.27 -2.53 -8.51
N ASP A 139 -9.77 -1.39 -8.97
CA ASP A 139 -9.53 -1.15 -10.40
C ASP A 139 -8.27 -1.89 -10.87
N ARG A 140 -8.48 -2.87 -11.76
CA ARG A 140 -7.46 -3.74 -12.33
C ARG A 140 -7.94 -4.35 -13.64
N THR A 141 -7.04 -4.98 -14.39
CA THR A 141 -7.42 -5.67 -15.63
C THR A 141 -8.30 -6.90 -15.32
N GLU A 142 -9.06 -7.33 -16.32
CA GLU A 142 -9.87 -8.54 -16.21
C GLU A 142 -9.01 -9.81 -16.06
N SER A 143 -7.84 -9.83 -16.72
CA SER A 143 -6.87 -10.92 -16.60
C SER A 143 -6.31 -11.01 -15.18
N ALA A 144 -5.96 -9.88 -14.55
CA ALA A 144 -5.55 -9.83 -13.15
C ALA A 144 -6.63 -10.37 -12.20
N ARG A 145 -7.91 -9.98 -12.40
CA ARG A 145 -9.03 -10.51 -11.58
C ARG A 145 -9.11 -12.03 -11.67
N ARG A 146 -9.15 -12.57 -12.89
CA ARG A 146 -9.23 -14.03 -13.12
C ARG A 146 -8.04 -14.77 -12.54
N MET A 147 -6.85 -14.17 -12.60
CA MET A 147 -5.64 -14.75 -12.02
C MET A 147 -5.76 -14.89 -10.51
N ILE A 148 -6.25 -13.85 -9.83
CA ILE A 148 -6.50 -13.86 -8.38
C ILE A 148 -7.55 -14.91 -8.03
N GLU A 149 -8.70 -14.91 -8.72
CA GLU A 149 -9.80 -15.85 -8.48
C GLU A 149 -9.39 -17.31 -8.68
N ALA A 150 -8.64 -17.61 -9.74
CA ALA A 150 -8.19 -18.96 -10.04
C ALA A 150 -7.07 -19.45 -9.10
N SER A 151 -6.36 -18.54 -8.41
CA SER A 151 -5.19 -18.89 -7.60
C SER A 151 -5.52 -19.62 -6.29
N ASN A 152 -6.75 -19.45 -5.77
CA ASN A 152 -7.14 -19.85 -4.39
C ASN A 152 -6.23 -19.27 -3.29
N ILE A 153 -5.42 -18.26 -3.59
CA ILE A 153 -4.57 -17.58 -2.60
C ILE A 153 -5.45 -16.60 -1.82
N PRO A 154 -5.40 -16.62 -0.47
CA PRO A 154 -6.06 -15.62 0.36
C PRO A 154 -5.79 -14.19 -0.11
N CYS A 155 -6.84 -13.40 -0.30
CA CYS A 155 -6.76 -12.02 -0.76
C CYS A 155 -7.53 -11.10 0.17
N VAL A 156 -6.92 -9.96 0.51
CA VAL A 156 -7.57 -8.84 1.22
C VAL A 156 -7.25 -7.55 0.49
N TYR A 157 -8.30 -6.80 0.16
CA TYR A 157 -8.21 -5.49 -0.49
C TYR A 157 -8.12 -4.37 0.55
N MET A 158 -7.41 -3.30 0.21
CA MET A 158 -7.11 -2.19 1.11
C MET A 158 -7.55 -0.86 0.50
N MET A 159 -7.75 0.15 1.35
CA MET A 159 -8.04 1.56 1.01
C MET A 159 -9.41 1.85 0.40
N GLU A 160 -10.15 0.82 -0.02
CA GLU A 160 -11.48 0.92 -0.60
C GLU A 160 -12.39 -0.14 0.01
N LEU A 161 -13.70 0.07 -0.11
CA LEU A 161 -14.73 -0.86 0.36
C LEU A 161 -15.60 -1.27 -0.83
N ASP A 162 -15.89 -2.56 -0.91
CA ASP A 162 -16.91 -3.08 -1.83
C ASP A 162 -17.77 -4.13 -1.08
N PRO A 163 -18.85 -3.69 -0.41
CA PRO A 163 -19.73 -4.60 0.31
C PRO A 163 -20.46 -5.61 -0.58
N GLY A 164 -20.57 -5.35 -1.89
CA GLY A 164 -21.34 -6.16 -2.83
C GLY A 164 -20.53 -7.28 -3.49
N ALA A 165 -19.20 -7.15 -3.54
CA ALA A 165 -18.35 -8.09 -4.27
C ALA A 165 -18.08 -9.42 -3.53
N GLY A 166 -18.45 -9.54 -2.25
CA GLY A 166 -18.14 -10.74 -1.46
C GLY A 166 -16.65 -10.93 -1.17
N LEU A 167 -15.85 -9.85 -1.30
CA LEU A 167 -14.41 -9.83 -1.11
C LEU A 167 -14.05 -9.37 0.32
N ASN A 168 -12.90 -9.81 0.83
CA ASN A 168 -12.35 -9.27 2.07
C ASN A 168 -11.73 -7.90 1.77
N CYS A 169 -12.20 -6.85 2.41
CA CYS A 169 -11.65 -5.50 2.23
C CYS A 169 -11.64 -4.69 3.52
N VAL A 170 -10.63 -3.83 3.64
CA VAL A 170 -10.43 -2.93 4.77
C VAL A 170 -10.15 -1.55 4.22
N GLY A 171 -10.97 -0.56 4.58
CA GLY A 171 -10.86 0.75 3.97
C GLY A 171 -11.83 1.74 4.58
N PHE A 172 -12.20 2.73 3.78
CA PHE A 172 -13.16 3.76 4.13
C PHE A 172 -13.81 4.32 2.86
N SER A 173 -14.88 5.09 3.01
CA SER A 173 -15.60 5.65 1.87
C SER A 173 -14.96 6.93 1.33
N GLN A 174 -14.41 6.88 0.11
CA GLN A 174 -13.91 8.05 -0.63
C GLN A 174 -15.02 9.05 -0.93
N LEU A 175 -16.19 8.55 -1.31
CA LEU A 175 -17.38 9.34 -1.61
C LEU A 175 -17.80 10.18 -0.38
N LYS A 176 -18.00 9.53 0.78
CA LYS A 176 -18.36 10.22 2.02
C LYS A 176 -17.28 11.22 2.44
N ALA A 177 -16.00 10.90 2.22
CA ALA A 177 -14.92 11.82 2.54
C ALA A 177 -14.95 13.10 1.67
N GLY A 178 -15.31 12.98 0.39
CA GLY A 178 -15.56 14.11 -0.48
C GLY A 178 -16.78 14.94 -0.06
N GLU A 179 -17.88 14.28 0.34
CA GLU A 179 -19.07 14.94 0.88
C GLU A 179 -18.73 15.74 2.15
N THR A 180 -18.01 15.13 3.11
CA THR A 180 -17.57 15.79 4.34
C THR A 180 -16.67 17.00 4.07
N ALA A 181 -15.79 16.92 3.07
CA ALA A 181 -14.94 18.04 2.67
C ALA A 181 -15.76 19.24 2.18
N ALA A 182 -16.76 19.01 1.32
CA ALA A 182 -17.66 20.05 0.83
C ALA A 182 -18.49 20.64 1.97
N GLU A 183 -19.12 19.78 2.79
CA GLU A 183 -19.95 20.19 3.91
C GLU A 183 -19.19 21.05 4.92
N HIS A 184 -17.92 20.71 5.20
CA HIS A 184 -17.06 21.55 6.03
C HIS A 184 -16.88 22.94 5.43
N LEU A 185 -16.42 23.04 4.18
CA LEU A 185 -16.17 24.34 3.55
C LEU A 185 -17.44 25.19 3.45
N ILE A 186 -18.59 24.58 3.13
CA ILE A 186 -19.90 25.25 3.14
C ILE A 186 -20.24 25.75 4.55
N SER A 187 -20.02 24.94 5.59
CA SER A 187 -20.28 25.34 6.99
C SER A 187 -19.40 26.52 7.45
N ARG A 188 -18.25 26.73 6.80
CA ARG A 188 -17.36 27.88 7.00
C ARG A 188 -17.81 29.13 6.23
N GLY A 189 -18.95 29.06 5.55
CA GLY A 189 -19.54 30.18 4.81
C GLY A 189 -18.99 30.37 3.40
N ARG A 190 -18.20 29.42 2.89
CA ARG A 190 -17.65 29.44 1.53
C ARG A 190 -18.74 29.16 0.51
N LYS A 191 -18.68 29.84 -0.63
CA LYS A 191 -19.76 29.84 -1.63
C LYS A 191 -19.31 29.50 -3.04
N ARG A 192 -18.03 29.70 -3.38
CA ARG A 192 -17.49 29.39 -4.70
C ARG A 192 -16.34 28.41 -4.57
N LEU A 193 -16.71 27.13 -4.54
CA LEU A 193 -15.82 26.03 -4.17
C LEU A 193 -15.35 25.27 -5.41
N ALA A 194 -14.04 25.01 -5.47
CA ALA A 194 -13.43 24.23 -6.55
C ALA A 194 -12.91 22.88 -6.06
N TYR A 195 -12.84 21.92 -6.98
CA TYR A 195 -12.13 20.65 -6.78
C TYR A 195 -10.95 20.54 -7.75
N ILE A 196 -9.77 20.19 -7.23
CA ILE A 196 -8.58 19.94 -8.03
C ILE A 196 -8.11 18.50 -7.82
N GLY A 197 -8.21 17.68 -8.87
CA GLY A 197 -7.81 16.27 -8.88
C GLY A 197 -6.70 15.99 -9.90
N ALA A 198 -5.71 15.20 -9.50
CA ALA A 198 -4.64 14.72 -10.37
C ALA A 198 -4.55 13.17 -10.32
N GLN A 199 -3.71 12.55 -11.15
CA GLN A 199 -3.57 11.08 -11.33
C GLN A 199 -4.83 10.37 -11.87
N LEU A 200 -6.03 10.82 -11.51
CA LEU A 200 -7.34 10.29 -11.91
C LEU A 200 -7.53 8.79 -11.60
N ASP A 201 -6.93 8.31 -10.53
CA ASP A 201 -7.27 6.99 -10.01
C ASP A 201 -8.70 6.97 -9.45
N GLN A 202 -9.31 5.77 -9.40
CA GLN A 202 -10.72 5.62 -9.02
C GLN A 202 -11.07 6.30 -7.69
N ARG A 203 -10.19 6.25 -6.69
CA ARG A 203 -10.42 6.91 -5.39
C ARG A 203 -10.50 8.43 -5.53
N THR A 204 -9.66 9.01 -6.37
CA THR A 204 -9.67 10.45 -6.65
C THR A 204 -10.96 10.88 -7.33
N LEU A 205 -11.47 10.06 -8.24
CA LEU A 205 -12.75 10.32 -8.90
C LEU A 205 -13.93 10.19 -7.94
N LEU A 206 -13.97 9.14 -7.10
CA LEU A 206 -15.04 8.94 -6.12
C LEU A 206 -15.10 10.06 -5.07
N ARG A 207 -13.95 10.55 -4.61
CA ARG A 207 -13.89 11.71 -3.72
C ARG A 207 -14.40 12.98 -4.40
N GLY A 208 -13.98 13.24 -5.65
CA GLY A 208 -14.50 14.36 -6.43
C GLY A 208 -16.01 14.28 -6.65
N GLU A 209 -16.52 13.06 -6.87
CA GLU A 209 -17.95 12.80 -6.97
C GLU A 209 -18.70 13.13 -5.67
N GLY A 210 -18.16 12.74 -4.51
CA GLY A 210 -18.76 13.07 -3.23
C GLY A 210 -18.83 14.57 -2.98
N PHE A 211 -17.73 15.26 -3.28
CA PHE A 211 -17.67 16.72 -3.22
C PHE A 211 -18.72 17.36 -4.14
N ARG A 212 -18.79 16.92 -5.41
CA ARG A 212 -19.79 17.36 -6.39
C ARG A 212 -21.22 17.18 -5.88
N ARG A 213 -21.56 16.00 -5.34
CA ARG A 213 -22.92 15.69 -4.84
C ARG A 213 -23.33 16.64 -3.72
N ALA A 214 -22.44 16.90 -2.77
CA ALA A 214 -22.71 17.82 -1.68
C ALA A 214 -22.90 19.27 -2.17
N LEU A 215 -22.08 19.74 -3.13
CA LEU A 215 -22.27 21.05 -3.75
C LEU A 215 -23.58 21.17 -4.54
N GLN A 216 -23.96 20.13 -5.28
CA GLN A 216 -25.23 20.10 -6.03
C GLN A 216 -26.42 20.21 -5.07
N LYS A 217 -26.39 19.46 -3.96
CA LYS A 217 -27.42 19.53 -2.91
C LYS A 217 -27.52 20.91 -2.27
N ALA A 218 -26.40 21.64 -2.16
CA ALA A 218 -26.35 23.00 -1.63
C ALA A 218 -26.66 24.09 -2.67
N GLY A 219 -26.80 23.74 -3.96
CA GLY A 219 -26.97 24.71 -5.06
C GLY A 219 -25.72 25.53 -5.38
N LEU A 220 -24.53 25.01 -5.03
CA LEU A 220 -23.23 25.68 -5.19
C LEU A 220 -22.33 25.01 -6.24
N TYR A 221 -22.80 23.96 -6.90
CA TYR A 221 -22.01 23.24 -7.90
C TYR A 221 -21.87 24.06 -9.19
N ASP A 222 -20.62 24.25 -9.61
CA ASP A 222 -20.24 24.86 -10.88
C ASP A 222 -19.28 23.88 -11.59
N PRO A 223 -19.64 23.32 -12.75
CA PRO A 223 -18.78 22.38 -13.46
C PRO A 223 -17.45 23.00 -13.93
N ASP A 224 -17.39 24.33 -14.11
CA ASP A 224 -16.16 25.02 -14.53
C ASP A 224 -15.13 25.14 -13.40
N LEU A 225 -15.51 24.79 -12.17
CA LEU A 225 -14.64 24.77 -10.98
C LEU A 225 -14.11 23.37 -10.63
N GLU A 226 -14.23 22.41 -11.54
CA GLU A 226 -13.65 21.07 -11.40
C GLU A 226 -12.47 20.88 -12.36
N MET A 227 -11.24 20.91 -11.82
CA MET A 227 -10.02 20.70 -12.60
C MET A 227 -9.47 19.29 -12.40
N LEU A 228 -9.56 18.46 -13.44
CA LEU A 228 -9.09 17.09 -13.45
C LEU A 228 -7.94 16.92 -14.46
N THR A 229 -6.81 16.38 -14.01
CA THR A 229 -5.65 16.11 -14.87
C THR A 229 -5.10 14.69 -14.69
N PRO A 230 -4.77 13.95 -15.75
CA PRO A 230 -4.16 12.62 -15.63
C PRO A 230 -2.70 12.68 -15.17
N ARG A 231 -2.09 13.86 -15.07
CA ARG A 231 -0.69 14.02 -14.64
C ARG A 231 -0.50 13.48 -13.21
N PRO A 232 0.64 12.86 -12.89
CA PRO A 232 0.94 12.43 -11.53
C PRO A 232 0.90 13.59 -10.54
N SER A 233 0.36 13.32 -9.34
CA SER A 233 0.29 14.31 -8.28
C SER A 233 1.68 14.72 -7.79
N SER A 234 1.89 16.01 -7.58
CA SER A 234 3.11 16.54 -7.00
C SER A 234 2.88 17.94 -6.41
N VAL A 235 3.79 18.37 -5.55
CA VAL A 235 3.81 19.74 -5.00
C VAL A 235 3.88 20.79 -6.13
N GLY A 236 4.75 20.58 -7.13
CA GLY A 236 4.87 21.51 -8.26
C GLY A 236 3.56 21.63 -9.06
N LEU A 237 2.91 20.49 -9.34
CA LEU A 237 1.63 20.47 -10.03
C LEU A 237 0.52 21.19 -9.25
N GLY A 238 0.50 21.03 -7.92
CA GLY A 238 -0.46 21.71 -7.05
C GLY A 238 -0.41 23.23 -7.16
N GLY A 239 0.80 23.79 -7.15
CA GLY A 239 1.02 25.22 -7.33
C GLY A 239 0.59 25.72 -8.71
N GLU A 240 0.94 24.99 -9.77
CA GLU A 240 0.54 25.30 -11.15
C GLU A 240 -0.99 25.37 -11.28
N LEU A 241 -1.70 24.33 -10.84
CA LEU A 241 -3.16 24.25 -10.95
C LEU A 241 -3.87 25.30 -10.10
N PHE A 242 -3.33 25.62 -8.91
CA PHE A 242 -3.85 26.68 -8.06
C PHE A 242 -3.79 28.05 -8.75
N LEU A 243 -2.64 28.42 -9.32
CA LEU A 243 -2.48 29.69 -10.02
C LEU A 243 -3.35 29.75 -11.29
N GLN A 244 -3.42 28.64 -12.03
CA GLN A 244 -4.30 28.54 -13.20
C GLN A 244 -5.77 28.76 -12.81
N LEU A 245 -6.24 28.12 -11.74
CA LEU A 245 -7.61 28.28 -11.27
C LEU A 245 -7.91 29.72 -10.91
N LEU A 246 -7.07 30.37 -10.10
CA LEU A 246 -7.32 31.75 -9.66
C LEU A 246 -7.16 32.78 -10.77
N ALA A 247 -6.38 32.50 -11.80
CA ALA A 247 -6.30 33.35 -12.99
C ALA A 247 -7.61 33.32 -13.80
N SER A 248 -8.26 32.16 -13.90
CA SER A 248 -9.53 32.00 -14.62
C SER A 248 -10.75 32.35 -13.77
N HIS A 249 -10.70 32.07 -12.47
CA HIS A 249 -11.80 32.22 -11.52
C HIS A 249 -11.31 32.89 -10.24
N PRO A 250 -11.03 34.22 -10.28
CA PRO A 250 -10.48 34.96 -9.13
C PRO A 250 -11.45 35.09 -7.95
N ASP A 251 -12.72 34.71 -8.15
CA ASP A 251 -13.78 34.74 -7.16
C ASP A 251 -13.95 33.42 -6.38
N VAL A 252 -13.18 32.37 -6.72
CA VAL A 252 -13.12 31.12 -5.94
C VAL A 252 -12.64 31.42 -4.53
N ASP A 253 -13.42 31.00 -3.52
CA ASP A 253 -13.15 31.28 -2.11
C ASP A 253 -12.76 30.03 -1.30
N ALA A 254 -12.86 28.83 -1.90
CA ALA A 254 -12.33 27.61 -1.32
C ALA A 254 -11.97 26.54 -2.36
N ILE A 255 -10.95 25.74 -2.06
CA ILE A 255 -10.47 24.68 -2.95
C ILE A 255 -10.26 23.40 -2.13
N PHE A 256 -10.86 22.31 -2.60
CA PHE A 256 -10.55 20.96 -2.14
C PHE A 256 -9.58 20.29 -3.11
N PHE A 257 -8.41 19.90 -2.62
CA PHE A 257 -7.42 19.17 -3.38
C PHE A 257 -7.54 17.67 -3.16
N GLY A 258 -7.36 16.91 -4.24
CA GLY A 258 -7.40 15.45 -4.20
C GLY A 258 -6.30 14.82 -3.34
N ASN A 259 -5.23 15.52 -3.01
CA ASN A 259 -4.30 15.10 -1.98
C ASN A 259 -3.50 16.28 -1.43
N ASP A 260 -2.82 15.99 -0.33
CA ASP A 260 -1.97 16.95 0.36
C ASP A 260 -0.77 17.41 -0.47
N ASP A 261 -0.20 16.58 -1.36
CA ASP A 261 0.91 17.02 -2.22
C ASP A 261 0.49 18.23 -3.07
N LEU A 262 -0.69 18.16 -3.71
CA LEU A 262 -1.25 19.28 -4.46
C LEU A 262 -1.57 20.48 -3.56
N ALA A 263 -2.19 20.24 -2.41
CA ALA A 263 -2.55 21.29 -1.46
C ALA A 263 -1.32 22.02 -0.88
N HIS A 264 -0.23 21.30 -0.62
CA HIS A 264 1.05 21.89 -0.20
C HIS A 264 1.60 22.82 -1.27
N GLY A 265 1.54 22.41 -2.54
CA GLY A 265 1.90 23.24 -3.68
C GLY A 265 1.11 24.55 -3.72
N ALA A 266 -0.21 24.45 -3.56
CA ALA A 266 -1.10 25.61 -3.53
C ALA A 266 -0.79 26.55 -2.36
N LEU A 267 -0.55 26.04 -1.14
CA LEU A 267 -0.15 26.85 0.01
C LEU A 267 1.17 27.58 -0.23
N LEU A 268 2.16 26.91 -0.84
CA LEU A 268 3.45 27.51 -1.15
C LEU A 268 3.32 28.63 -2.19
N GLU A 269 2.51 28.45 -3.22
CA GLU A 269 2.27 29.50 -4.23
C GLU A 269 1.41 30.64 -3.69
N ALA A 270 0.39 30.36 -2.87
CA ALA A 270 -0.37 31.38 -2.18
C ALA A 270 0.54 32.29 -1.35
N LEU A 271 1.49 31.70 -0.60
CA LEU A 271 2.50 32.45 0.15
C LEU A 271 3.38 33.32 -0.75
N ARG A 272 3.87 32.78 -1.88
CA ARG A 272 4.70 33.52 -2.84
C ARG A 272 3.97 34.69 -3.48
N CYS A 273 2.69 34.54 -3.76
CA CYS A 273 1.85 35.55 -4.38
C CYS A 273 1.20 36.51 -3.37
N GLY A 274 1.39 36.30 -2.06
CA GLY A 274 0.75 37.11 -1.02
C GLY A 274 -0.77 36.91 -0.91
N ILE A 275 -1.28 35.77 -1.37
CA ILE A 275 -2.69 35.38 -1.24
C ILE A 275 -2.91 34.86 0.17
N LYS A 276 -3.86 35.48 0.89
CA LYS A 276 -4.14 35.14 2.28
C LYS A 276 -5.00 33.89 2.41
N ILE A 277 -4.49 32.91 3.15
CA ILE A 277 -5.17 31.66 3.49
C ILE A 277 -5.40 31.67 5.02
N PRO A 278 -6.64 31.51 5.51
CA PRO A 278 -7.86 31.19 4.77
C PRO A 278 -8.65 32.42 4.29
N GLU A 279 -8.23 33.65 4.59
CA GLU A 279 -9.09 34.85 4.49
C GLU A 279 -9.62 35.10 3.07
N GLN A 280 -8.78 34.93 2.05
CA GLN A 280 -9.20 35.06 0.65
C GLN A 280 -9.67 33.71 0.09
N VAL A 281 -8.85 32.67 0.25
CA VAL A 281 -9.15 31.34 -0.27
C VAL A 281 -8.87 30.31 0.81
N SER A 282 -9.83 29.44 1.09
CA SER A 282 -9.63 28.27 1.95
C SER A 282 -9.04 27.10 1.18
N ILE A 283 -8.11 26.37 1.78
CA ILE A 283 -7.48 25.20 1.16
C ILE A 283 -7.72 23.99 2.04
N LEU A 284 -8.34 22.95 1.49
CA LEU A 284 -8.53 21.66 2.12
C LEU A 284 -7.77 20.58 1.35
N GLY A 285 -6.98 19.76 2.05
CA GLY A 285 -6.27 18.62 1.48
C GLY A 285 -6.96 17.29 1.72
N PHE A 286 -6.25 16.22 1.35
CA PHE A 286 -6.66 14.85 1.60
C PHE A 286 -5.44 13.96 1.88
N ASN A 287 -5.60 13.06 2.85
CA ASN A 287 -4.65 12.13 3.47
C ASN A 287 -4.05 12.59 4.80
N ASP A 288 -3.98 13.87 5.12
CA ASP A 288 -3.27 14.34 6.31
C ASP A 288 -1.84 13.76 6.37
N LEU A 289 -1.07 13.97 5.30
CA LEU A 289 0.34 13.62 5.23
C LEU A 289 1.13 14.41 6.30
N PRO A 290 2.26 13.89 6.81
CA PRO A 290 2.97 14.50 7.93
C PRO A 290 3.28 15.99 7.77
N ALA A 291 3.67 16.42 6.57
CA ALA A 291 3.98 17.83 6.28
C ALA A 291 2.78 18.77 6.49
N SER A 292 1.54 18.28 6.36
CA SER A 292 0.30 19.08 6.51
C SER A 292 0.20 19.75 7.88
N ALA A 293 0.69 19.11 8.95
CA ALA A 293 0.71 19.68 10.30
C ALA A 293 1.79 20.76 10.50
N HIS A 294 2.71 20.94 9.55
CA HIS A 294 3.88 21.81 9.66
C HIS A 294 3.92 22.90 8.58
N MET A 295 2.96 22.91 7.65
CA MET A 295 2.78 24.00 6.70
C MET A 295 2.41 25.32 7.41
N VAL A 296 2.59 26.44 6.72
CA VAL A 296 2.19 27.77 7.19
C VAL A 296 1.27 28.41 6.14
N PRO A 297 -0.06 28.51 6.41
CA PRO A 297 -0.78 27.94 7.55
C PRO A 297 -0.79 26.40 7.54
N ARG A 298 -1.08 25.75 8.69
CA ARG A 298 -1.17 24.28 8.71
C ARG A 298 -2.41 23.87 7.92
N LEU A 299 -2.26 22.80 7.14
CA LEU A 299 -3.26 22.36 6.18
C LEU A 299 -4.37 21.58 6.89
N SER A 300 -5.61 22.04 6.78
CA SER A 300 -6.80 21.24 7.06
C SER A 300 -6.90 20.10 6.03
N SER A 301 -7.09 18.87 6.48
CA SER A 301 -7.07 17.70 5.58
C SER A 301 -7.92 16.55 6.12
N ILE A 302 -8.44 15.72 5.22
CA ILE A 302 -9.04 14.43 5.62
C ILE A 302 -7.93 13.46 5.99
N ASN A 303 -7.85 13.07 7.26
CA ASN A 303 -6.98 12.01 7.73
C ASN A 303 -7.54 10.64 7.35
N THR A 304 -6.72 9.87 6.64
CA THR A 304 -7.05 8.51 6.23
C THR A 304 -6.36 7.52 7.17
N PRO A 305 -7.07 6.50 7.72
CA PRO A 305 -6.55 5.67 8.81
C PRO A 305 -5.58 4.57 8.32
N ARG A 306 -4.53 4.96 7.59
CA ARG A 306 -3.57 4.09 6.90
C ARG A 306 -2.97 2.99 7.77
N GLU A 307 -2.47 3.35 8.95
CA GLU A 307 -1.89 2.38 9.88
C GLU A 307 -2.93 1.34 10.32
N ALA A 308 -4.16 1.78 10.62
CA ALA A 308 -5.23 0.90 11.03
C ALA A 308 -5.69 -0.02 9.89
N ILE A 309 -5.71 0.48 8.64
CA ILE A 309 -5.98 -0.32 7.44
C ILE A 309 -4.92 -1.42 7.31
N GLY A 310 -3.63 -1.07 7.34
CA GLY A 310 -2.55 -2.03 7.20
C GLY A 310 -2.57 -3.11 8.29
N ARG A 311 -2.76 -2.69 9.55
CA ARG A 311 -2.88 -3.61 10.69
C ARG A 311 -4.06 -4.58 10.51
N ARG A 312 -5.26 -4.05 10.25
CA ARG A 312 -6.47 -4.89 10.15
C ARG A 312 -6.44 -5.79 8.92
N ALA A 313 -5.90 -5.32 7.79
CA ALA A 313 -5.74 -6.15 6.60
C ALA A 313 -4.77 -7.33 6.86
N ALA A 314 -3.67 -7.09 7.56
CA ALA A 314 -2.74 -8.14 7.96
C ALA A 314 -3.34 -9.13 8.98
N GLU A 315 -4.14 -8.67 9.94
CA GLU A 315 -4.88 -9.53 10.88
C GLU A 315 -5.90 -10.44 10.16
N GLN A 316 -6.64 -9.88 9.20
CA GLN A 316 -7.55 -10.63 8.33
C GLN A 316 -6.77 -11.66 7.51
N MET A 317 -5.61 -11.28 6.96
CA MET A 317 -4.75 -12.19 6.20
C MET A 317 -4.26 -13.37 7.06
N LEU A 318 -3.80 -13.12 8.28
CA LEU A 318 -3.42 -14.20 9.22
C LEU A 318 -4.57 -15.17 9.49
N THR A 319 -5.80 -14.66 9.61
CA THR A 319 -7.01 -15.46 9.83
C THR A 319 -7.30 -16.37 8.63
N LEU A 320 -7.28 -15.81 7.41
CA LEU A 320 -7.49 -16.55 6.17
C LEU A 320 -6.40 -17.61 5.94
N MET A 321 -5.14 -17.24 6.17
CA MET A 321 -4.00 -18.14 6.06
C MET A 321 -4.01 -19.28 7.08
N ALA A 322 -4.79 -19.17 8.16
CA ALA A 322 -5.04 -20.23 9.13
C ALA A 322 -6.24 -21.12 8.74
N GLY A 323 -6.90 -20.86 7.61
CA GLY A 323 -8.08 -21.59 7.15
C GLY A 323 -9.38 -21.16 7.82
N ASN A 324 -9.38 -20.06 8.56
CA ASN A 324 -10.55 -19.57 9.28
C ASN A 324 -11.36 -18.59 8.40
N ARG A 325 -12.68 -18.56 8.60
CA ARG A 325 -13.55 -17.56 7.99
C ARG A 325 -13.45 -16.23 8.73
N ILE A 326 -13.50 -15.14 7.98
CA ILE A 326 -13.60 -13.80 8.56
C ILE A 326 -15.07 -13.49 8.84
N ALA A 327 -15.39 -13.17 10.09
CA ALA A 327 -16.75 -12.82 10.50
C ALA A 327 -17.25 -11.51 9.87
N GLN A 328 -16.35 -10.55 9.68
CA GLN A 328 -16.59 -9.25 9.04
C GLN A 328 -15.61 -9.09 7.87
N PRO A 329 -15.94 -9.58 6.66
CA PRO A 329 -15.04 -9.50 5.51
C PRO A 329 -14.80 -8.05 5.06
N VAL A 330 -15.79 -7.19 5.25
CA VAL A 330 -15.74 -5.76 4.90
C VAL A 330 -15.59 -4.95 6.19
N VAL A 331 -14.50 -4.21 6.33
CA VAL A 331 -14.21 -3.39 7.52
C VAL A 331 -14.06 -1.94 7.12
N ASP A 332 -15.08 -1.14 7.42
CA ASP A 332 -15.03 0.32 7.32
C ASP A 332 -14.37 0.89 8.58
N LEU A 333 -13.21 1.52 8.41
CA LEU A 333 -12.45 2.18 9.48
C LEU A 333 -12.77 3.68 9.59
N GLY A 334 -13.62 4.20 8.72
CA GLY A 334 -13.96 5.63 8.67
C GLY A 334 -12.78 6.51 8.28
N PHE A 335 -12.92 7.80 8.55
CA PHE A 335 -11.91 8.83 8.34
C PHE A 335 -12.19 9.99 9.29
N GLU A 336 -11.24 10.91 9.43
CA GLU A 336 -11.40 12.08 10.30
C GLU A 336 -11.03 13.35 9.54
N LEU A 337 -11.87 14.38 9.61
CA LEU A 337 -11.48 15.71 9.13
C LEU A 337 -10.62 16.41 10.18
N LYS A 338 -9.34 16.62 9.87
CA LYS A 338 -8.43 17.41 10.70
C LYS A 338 -8.55 18.88 10.31
N VAL A 339 -9.33 19.64 11.08
CA VAL A 339 -9.45 21.10 10.90
C VAL A 339 -8.23 21.80 11.49
N ARG A 340 -7.60 22.64 10.68
CA ARG A 340 -6.44 23.48 11.00
C ARG A 340 -6.64 24.89 10.43
N GLU A 341 -5.58 25.69 10.35
CA GLU A 341 -5.65 27.11 10.01
C GLU A 341 -6.04 27.38 8.54
N SER A 342 -5.92 26.44 7.62
CA SER A 342 -6.18 26.70 6.21
C SER A 342 -7.67 26.76 5.79
N THR A 343 -8.63 26.61 6.72
CA THR A 343 -10.09 26.65 6.43
C THR A 343 -10.98 27.34 7.47
#